data_AF-A0A0G4ES56-F1
#
_entry.id   AF-A0A0G4ES56-F1
#
_cell.length_a   1.000
_cell.length_b   1.000
_cell.length_c   1.000
_cell.angle_alpha   90.00
_cell.angle_beta   90.00
_cell.angle_gamma   90.00
#
_symmetry.space_group_name_H-M   'P 1'
#
loop_
_entity.id
_entity.type
_entity.pdbx_description
1 polymer ?
#
loop_
_entity_poly.entity_id
_entity_poly.type
_entity_poly.pdbx_seq_one_letter_code
_entity_poly.pdbx_strand_id
1 'polypeptide(L)'
;MAVSPCHPQAKLGDEPLAAVDSPQAALRQPLGLFDLPPDVDNQIFPFLGEYRILYVIAKSGDWDGWEPLVRVAMHQGRGEGRLPMELTSADVEGVGSRAVYDGRRDALRQLSLIGRHLSRAGQSDITLERVNGEDRLGGSRLTISTLQTLPANSPFREIFDENSPVCEMRGFEVASVHDAVLREIRGGSQVAVHFAYDHSDPARHSRRRALGTQQPPVWNCQTVGTMHRGDTFIRVIVLHGDQPEDTFESHIIIHSVFNNAWTFLFTTEPPAAGREGAARFPRTLIVARQVMGADAQVLFGGQLDIALPPAGDGQDGEQNAGPPAPVAPSSSVAPRLGWMASPPQHTNADLGGIAVSSPSAAPAAAPAAAGAGNRGEKRKAAASSVSSGGDGGEGDTVVDERRAPRPRRDQAPRSDHGSSMMMNDRE
;
A
#
# COMPACT_ATOMS: atom_id res chain seq x y z
N MET A 1 60.90 -37.67 -19.21
CA MET A 1 61.76 -36.64 -19.79
C MET A 1 61.86 -35.52 -18.79
N ALA A 2 63.08 -35.22 -18.39
CA ALA A 2 63.42 -34.37 -17.25
C ALA A 2 63.95 -33.00 -17.73
N VAL A 3 64.22 -32.16 -16.73
CA VAL A 3 65.20 -31.06 -16.70
C VAL A 3 64.63 -29.63 -16.82
N SER A 4 64.52 -29.02 -15.63
CA SER A 4 64.61 -27.58 -15.30
C SER A 4 65.96 -26.99 -15.78
N PRO A 5 66.15 -25.66 -15.96
CA PRO A 5 66.57 -24.86 -14.80
C PRO A 5 66.21 -23.36 -14.79
N CYS A 6 66.40 -22.81 -13.59
CA CYS A 6 66.32 -21.42 -13.13
C CYS A 6 67.31 -20.41 -13.73
N HIS A 7 66.96 -19.12 -13.49
CA HIS A 7 67.79 -17.94 -13.13
C HIS A 7 68.26 -16.97 -14.26
N PRO A 8 68.63 -15.70 -13.95
CA PRO A 8 67.77 -14.56 -13.51
C PRO A 8 68.11 -13.26 -14.30
N GLN A 9 67.43 -12.12 -14.11
CA GLN A 9 68.03 -10.76 -14.11
C GLN A 9 67.05 -9.61 -13.85
N ALA A 10 67.55 -8.62 -13.11
CA ALA A 10 66.92 -7.36 -12.75
C ALA A 10 67.08 -6.26 -13.82
N LYS A 11 66.08 -5.38 -13.96
CA LYS A 11 66.17 -3.98 -14.45
C LYS A 11 65.06 -3.20 -13.71
N LEU A 12 65.38 -2.31 -12.77
CA LEU A 12 65.87 -0.92 -12.91
C LEU A 12 64.89 -0.01 -13.66
N GLY A 13 64.26 0.88 -12.87
CA GLY A 13 63.83 2.22 -13.26
C GLY A 13 62.50 2.35 -14.00
N ASP A 14 61.47 2.81 -13.29
CA ASP A 14 60.61 3.89 -13.77
C ASP A 14 59.88 4.52 -12.58
N GLU A 15 60.24 5.78 -12.30
CA GLU A 15 59.50 6.68 -11.41
C GLU A 15 58.12 7.01 -12.02
N PRO A 16 57.01 6.85 -11.29
CA PRO A 16 55.81 7.60 -11.59
C PRO A 16 55.92 8.99 -10.93
N LEU A 17 56.01 10.00 -11.80
CA LEU A 17 55.83 11.43 -11.50
C LEU A 17 54.73 11.65 -10.45
N ALA A 18 55.11 12.33 -9.38
CA ALA A 18 54.18 12.90 -8.41
C ALA A 18 53.16 13.80 -9.14
N ALA A 19 51.91 13.35 -9.18
CA ALA A 19 50.79 14.20 -9.52
C ALA A 19 50.67 15.26 -8.42
N VAL A 20 50.96 16.50 -8.79
CA VAL A 20 50.69 17.67 -7.95
C VAL A 20 49.18 17.76 -7.77
N ASP A 21 48.69 17.37 -6.60
CA ASP A 21 47.33 17.65 -6.14
C ASP A 21 47.09 19.15 -6.25
N SER A 22 46.26 19.56 -7.22
CA SER A 22 45.74 20.91 -7.34
C SER A 22 44.59 21.08 -6.34
N PRO A 23 44.72 21.88 -5.28
CA PRO A 23 43.63 22.13 -4.35
C PRO A 23 42.75 23.26 -4.87
N GLN A 24 42.16 23.09 -6.05
CA GLN A 24 41.21 24.06 -6.63
C GLN A 24 40.12 23.37 -7.43
N ALA A 25 39.35 22.52 -6.77
CA ALA A 25 38.03 22.12 -7.22
C ALA A 25 37.06 21.92 -6.04
N ALA A 26 37.21 22.71 -4.96
CA ALA A 26 36.11 22.98 -4.04
C ALA A 26 35.21 24.05 -4.67
N LEU A 27 34.60 23.71 -5.81
CA LEU A 27 33.51 24.48 -6.37
C LEU A 27 32.40 24.49 -5.33
N ARG A 28 32.20 25.67 -4.74
CA ARG A 28 31.08 26.05 -3.91
C ARG A 28 29.80 25.46 -4.51
N GLN A 29 29.32 24.36 -3.94
CA GLN A 29 27.92 24.04 -4.12
C GLN A 29 27.15 25.20 -3.48
N PRO A 30 26.22 25.85 -4.20
CA PRO A 30 25.34 26.82 -3.58
C PRO A 30 24.69 26.09 -2.40
N LEU A 31 24.89 26.60 -1.18
CA LEU A 31 24.21 26.08 0.01
C LEU A 31 22.73 25.99 -0.34
N GLY A 32 22.25 24.75 -0.48
CA GLY A 32 20.88 24.50 -0.89
C GLY A 32 19.98 25.05 0.18
N LEU A 33 18.84 25.63 -0.24
CA LEU A 33 17.78 26.13 0.63
C LEU A 33 17.30 25.11 1.71
N PHE A 34 17.73 23.85 1.62
CA PHE A 34 17.35 22.75 2.50
C PHE A 34 18.50 22.22 3.38
N ASP A 35 19.71 22.75 3.23
CA ASP A 35 20.90 22.31 3.96
C ASP A 35 21.28 23.30 5.07
N LEU A 36 20.46 24.32 5.30
CA LEU A 36 20.61 25.20 6.44
C LEU A 36 20.18 24.44 7.71
N PRO A 37 20.92 24.60 8.83
CA PRO A 37 20.48 24.06 10.10
C PRO A 37 19.06 24.56 10.41
N PRO A 38 18.17 23.73 10.97
CA PRO A 38 16.78 24.12 11.25
C PRO A 38 16.69 25.38 12.14
N ASP A 39 17.72 25.64 12.94
CA ASP A 39 17.82 26.82 13.80
C ASP A 39 18.11 28.12 13.03
N VAL A 40 18.72 28.03 11.83
CA VAL A 40 19.04 29.17 10.94
C VAL A 40 17.89 29.45 9.97
N ASP A 41 17.22 28.42 9.49
CA ASP A 41 16.08 28.53 8.57
C ASP A 41 14.90 29.29 9.18
N ASN A 42 14.61 29.06 10.47
CA ASN A 42 13.43 29.63 11.12
C ASN A 42 13.61 31.11 11.56
N GLN A 43 14.84 31.59 11.71
CA GLN A 43 15.10 32.96 12.20
C GLN A 43 15.35 33.97 11.08
N ILE A 44 15.89 33.54 9.94
CA ILE A 44 16.39 34.49 8.93
C ILE A 44 15.33 34.80 7.86
N PHE A 45 14.40 33.89 7.54
CA PHE A 45 13.38 34.17 6.52
C PHE A 45 12.09 33.32 6.71
N PRO A 46 11.00 33.89 7.28
CA PRO A 46 9.69 33.22 7.32
C PRO A 46 9.15 32.85 5.94
N PHE A 47 9.68 33.48 4.87
CA PHE A 47 9.33 33.20 3.48
C PHE A 47 9.85 31.85 2.97
N LEU A 48 10.87 31.24 3.58
CA LEU A 48 11.45 29.99 3.07
C LEU A 48 10.51 28.80 3.24
N GLY A 49 9.64 28.81 4.27
CA GLY A 49 8.64 27.76 4.47
C GLY A 49 7.67 27.64 3.29
N GLU A 50 7.21 28.77 2.75
CA GLU A 50 6.31 28.80 1.57
C GLU A 50 7.00 28.24 0.32
N TYR A 51 8.24 28.65 0.05
CA TYR A 51 9.01 28.11 -1.08
C TYR A 51 9.28 26.61 -0.93
N ARG A 52 9.48 26.13 0.29
CA ARG A 52 9.71 24.71 0.57
C ARG A 52 8.47 23.87 0.28
N ILE A 53 7.29 24.31 0.71
CA ILE A 53 6.00 23.66 0.39
C ILE A 53 5.79 23.62 -1.12
N LEU A 54 5.94 24.77 -1.80
CA LEU A 54 5.78 24.85 -3.26
C LEU A 54 6.75 23.94 -4.00
N TYR A 55 8.02 23.87 -3.56
CA TYR A 55 9.01 22.96 -4.11
C TYR A 55 8.58 21.50 -3.97
N VAL A 56 8.19 21.09 -2.75
CA VAL A 56 7.77 19.72 -2.47
C VAL A 56 6.58 19.34 -3.35
N ILE A 57 5.53 20.17 -3.39
CA ILE A 57 4.35 19.91 -4.24
C ILE A 57 4.76 19.79 -5.72
N ALA A 58 5.55 20.74 -6.23
CA ALA A 58 5.98 20.75 -7.64
C ALA A 58 6.89 19.58 -8.03
N LYS A 59 7.57 18.96 -7.06
CA LYS A 59 8.51 17.84 -7.26
C LYS A 59 7.98 16.48 -6.80
N SER A 60 6.75 16.44 -6.26
CA SER A 60 6.12 15.22 -5.77
C SER A 60 5.67 14.28 -6.88
N GLY A 61 5.52 14.77 -8.12
CA GLY A 61 5.01 13.98 -9.24
C GLY A 61 3.48 13.98 -9.29
N ASP A 62 2.91 12.97 -9.97
CA ASP A 62 1.47 12.83 -10.22
C ASP A 62 0.72 12.22 -9.03
N TRP A 63 -0.35 12.90 -8.58
CA TRP A 63 -1.10 12.56 -7.37
C TRP A 63 -2.36 11.72 -7.62
N ASP A 64 -2.70 11.40 -8.86
CA ASP A 64 -3.96 10.74 -9.22
C ASP A 64 -4.19 9.41 -8.45
N GLY A 65 -3.12 8.66 -8.17
CA GLY A 65 -3.19 7.41 -7.40
C GLY A 65 -3.47 7.57 -5.88
N TRP A 66 -3.31 8.77 -5.32
CA TRP A 66 -3.49 9.01 -3.88
C TRP A 66 -4.90 9.42 -3.49
N GLU A 67 -5.65 10.04 -4.39
CA GLU A 67 -6.99 10.55 -4.10
C GLU A 67 -7.93 9.45 -3.57
N PRO A 68 -8.00 8.24 -4.18
CA PRO A 68 -8.81 7.14 -3.66
C PRO A 68 -8.31 6.63 -2.30
N LEU A 69 -7.00 6.54 -2.10
CA LEU A 69 -6.40 6.07 -0.84
C LEU A 69 -6.65 7.03 0.33
N VAL A 70 -6.58 8.33 0.06
CA VAL A 70 -6.91 9.35 1.05
C VAL A 70 -8.36 9.18 1.48
N ARG A 71 -9.31 9.07 0.55
CA ARG A 71 -10.73 8.83 0.88
C ARG A 71 -10.95 7.56 1.71
N VAL A 72 -10.31 6.46 1.33
CA VAL A 72 -10.35 5.21 2.12
C VAL A 72 -9.84 5.45 3.53
N ALA A 73 -8.71 6.16 3.69
CA ALA A 73 -8.16 6.50 5.00
C ALA A 73 -9.13 7.37 5.82
N MET A 74 -9.79 8.36 5.20
CA MET A 74 -10.78 9.22 5.84
C MET A 74 -11.95 8.41 6.42
N HIS A 75 -12.51 7.49 5.66
CA HIS A 75 -13.58 6.61 6.14
C HIS A 75 -13.13 5.70 7.29
N GLN A 76 -11.83 5.39 7.38
CA GLN A 76 -11.21 4.63 8.48
C GLN A 76 -10.94 5.50 9.72
N GLY A 77 -11.40 6.75 9.74
CA GLY A 77 -11.21 7.71 10.82
C GLY A 77 -9.78 8.23 10.92
N ARG A 78 -9.04 8.21 9.80
CA ARG A 78 -7.70 8.81 9.69
C ARG A 78 -7.82 10.23 9.13
N GLY A 79 -6.77 11.04 9.30
CA GLY A 79 -6.66 12.35 8.65
C GLY A 79 -7.70 13.39 9.04
N GLU A 80 -7.84 13.71 10.33
CA GLU A 80 -8.67 14.83 10.86
C GLU A 80 -10.13 14.97 10.36
N GLY A 81 -10.64 14.05 9.53
CA GLY A 81 -11.99 14.10 8.97
C GLY A 81 -12.23 15.18 7.90
N ARG A 82 -11.20 15.85 7.34
CA ARG A 82 -11.38 16.96 6.40
C ARG A 82 -10.69 16.74 5.05
N LEU A 83 -11.46 16.95 3.97
CA LEU A 83 -10.95 17.17 2.61
C LEU A 83 -11.39 18.56 2.11
N PRO A 84 -10.53 19.30 1.39
CA PRO A 84 -9.15 18.95 1.01
C PRO A 84 -8.21 18.88 2.23
N MET A 85 -7.14 18.06 2.13
CA MET A 85 -6.12 17.98 3.18
C MET A 85 -5.33 19.30 3.22
N GLU A 86 -5.21 19.89 4.40
CA GLU A 86 -4.39 21.09 4.61
C GLU A 86 -2.94 20.68 4.92
N LEU A 87 -2.03 21.02 4.01
CA LEU A 87 -0.60 20.81 4.22
C LEU A 87 -0.02 21.96 5.05
N THR A 88 0.74 21.60 6.08
CA THR A 88 1.35 22.52 7.04
C THR A 88 2.87 22.46 6.95
N SER A 89 3.58 23.40 7.60
CA SER A 89 5.04 23.35 7.70
C SER A 89 5.54 22.05 8.33
N ALA A 90 4.80 21.51 9.31
CA ALA A 90 5.14 20.25 9.97
C ALA A 90 5.15 19.04 9.01
N ASP A 91 4.29 19.06 7.98
CA ASP A 91 4.28 17.99 6.98
C ASP A 91 5.54 18.05 6.11
N VAL A 92 6.01 19.24 5.79
CA VAL A 92 7.25 19.46 5.02
C VAL A 92 8.51 19.22 5.86
N GLU A 93 8.48 19.50 7.15
CA GLU A 93 9.57 19.12 8.07
C GLU A 93 9.74 17.60 8.12
N GLY A 94 8.63 16.85 8.14
CA GLY A 94 8.61 15.39 8.14
C GLY A 94 9.19 14.73 6.87
N VAL A 95 9.25 15.46 5.76
CA VAL A 95 9.81 14.96 4.49
C VAL A 95 11.32 14.65 4.59
N GLY A 96 12.03 15.32 5.51
CA GLY A 96 13.48 15.21 5.68
C GLY A 96 14.27 16.22 4.84
N SER A 97 15.56 15.95 4.63
CA SER A 97 16.44 16.81 3.84
C SER A 97 16.12 16.72 2.36
N ARG A 98 16.51 17.74 1.59
CA ARG A 98 16.33 17.73 0.13
C ARG A 98 17.00 16.55 -0.55
N ALA A 99 18.22 16.19 -0.13
CA ALA A 99 18.92 15.06 -0.71
C ALA A 99 18.13 13.74 -0.52
N VAL A 100 17.49 13.55 0.64
CA VAL A 100 16.62 12.39 0.89
C VAL A 100 15.36 12.45 0.03
N TYR A 101 14.73 13.62 -0.03
CA TYR A 101 13.51 13.81 -0.82
C TYR A 101 13.74 13.63 -2.33
N ASP A 102 14.71 14.33 -2.89
CA ASP A 102 15.06 14.26 -4.32
C ASP A 102 15.56 12.84 -4.68
N GLY A 103 16.15 12.11 -3.75
CA GLY A 103 16.58 10.71 -3.93
C GLY A 103 15.43 9.68 -3.90
N ARG A 104 14.24 10.04 -3.42
CA ARG A 104 13.06 9.16 -3.40
C ARG A 104 12.34 9.14 -4.75
N ARG A 105 11.59 8.06 -5.00
CA ARG A 105 10.61 7.98 -6.10
C ARG A 105 9.36 8.77 -5.75
N ASP A 106 8.58 9.13 -6.77
CA ASP A 106 7.45 10.05 -6.65
C ASP A 106 6.43 9.57 -5.59
N ALA A 107 6.02 8.30 -5.60
CA ALA A 107 5.13 7.77 -4.57
C ALA A 107 5.68 7.90 -3.14
N LEU A 108 7.00 7.73 -2.94
CA LEU A 108 7.61 7.91 -1.61
C LEU A 108 7.74 9.39 -1.22
N ARG A 109 7.96 10.28 -2.18
CA ARG A 109 7.95 11.73 -1.95
C ARG A 109 6.56 12.18 -1.49
N GLN A 110 5.53 11.74 -2.20
CA GLN A 110 4.13 12.01 -1.87
C GLN A 110 3.77 11.45 -0.49
N LEU A 111 4.11 10.18 -0.24
CA LEU A 111 3.88 9.55 1.05
C LEU A 111 4.62 10.25 2.19
N SER A 112 5.83 10.76 1.95
CA SER A 112 6.57 11.52 2.96
C SER A 112 5.87 12.83 3.35
N LEU A 113 5.06 13.39 2.46
CA LEU A 113 4.28 14.59 2.70
C LEU A 113 2.94 14.29 3.37
N ILE A 114 2.19 13.29 2.89
CA ILE A 114 0.83 13.01 3.39
C ILE A 114 0.75 11.90 4.44
N GLY A 115 1.84 11.19 4.72
CA GLY A 115 1.84 10.02 5.62
C GLY A 115 1.37 10.33 7.04
N ARG A 116 1.58 11.57 7.52
CA ARG A 116 1.04 12.03 8.81
C ARG A 116 -0.48 12.08 8.80
N HIS A 117 -1.07 12.58 7.71
CA HIS A 117 -2.52 12.66 7.53
C HIS A 117 -3.15 11.28 7.34
N LEU A 118 -2.42 10.33 6.76
CA LEU A 118 -2.92 8.95 6.64
C LEU A 118 -2.77 8.13 7.93
N SER A 119 -2.00 8.61 8.91
CA SER A 119 -1.80 7.92 10.18
C SER A 119 -3.01 8.13 11.11
N ARG A 120 -3.30 7.15 11.96
CA ARG A 120 -4.31 7.34 13.03
C ARG A 120 -3.73 8.24 14.12
N ALA A 121 -4.57 9.07 14.76
CA ALA A 121 -4.13 9.94 15.85
C ALA A 121 -3.36 9.15 16.93
N GLY A 122 -2.10 9.55 17.18
CA GLY A 122 -1.21 8.89 18.16
C GLY A 122 -0.60 7.56 17.69
N GLN A 123 -0.78 7.18 16.42
CA GLN A 123 -0.15 6.01 15.80
C GLN A 123 0.78 6.47 14.67
N SER A 124 1.83 5.67 14.42
CA SER A 124 2.81 5.92 13.37
C SER A 124 2.79 4.80 12.34
N ASP A 125 1.61 4.25 12.05
CA ASP A 125 1.43 3.06 11.21
C ASP A 125 1.64 3.33 9.71
N ILE A 126 1.46 4.58 9.27
CA ILE A 126 1.68 5.02 7.87
C ILE A 126 2.84 6.03 7.77
N THR A 127 3.53 6.31 8.88
CA THR A 127 4.68 7.22 8.85
C THR A 127 5.82 6.61 8.03
N LEU A 128 6.29 7.35 7.03
CA LEU A 128 7.49 7.04 6.28
C LEU A 128 8.70 7.71 6.92
N GLU A 129 9.60 6.92 7.49
CA GLU A 129 10.82 7.42 8.14
C GLU A 129 12.07 6.82 7.48
N ARG A 130 13.22 7.47 7.65
CA ARG A 130 14.51 6.93 7.20
C ARG A 130 15.40 6.63 8.40
N VAL A 131 15.74 5.36 8.59
CA VAL A 131 16.54 4.88 9.72
C VAL A 131 17.75 4.14 9.17
N ASN A 132 18.96 4.60 9.54
CA ASN A 132 20.24 4.04 9.05
C ASN A 132 20.33 3.97 7.52
N GLY A 133 19.75 4.96 6.83
CA GLY A 133 19.74 5.01 5.37
C GLY A 133 18.70 4.12 4.71
N GLU A 134 17.77 3.52 5.45
CA GLU A 134 16.70 2.68 4.93
C GLU A 134 15.34 3.32 5.17
N ASP A 135 14.45 3.29 4.16
CA ASP A 135 13.08 3.75 4.33
C ASP A 135 12.25 2.70 5.10
N ARG A 136 11.38 3.18 5.99
CA ARG A 136 10.47 2.34 6.79
C ARG A 136 9.06 2.92 6.76
N LEU A 137 8.08 2.07 6.52
CA LEU A 137 6.65 2.38 6.60
C LEU A 137 6.07 1.73 7.85
N GLY A 138 5.54 2.52 8.78
CA GLY A 138 4.97 1.94 10.00
C GLY A 138 6.01 1.24 10.88
N GLY A 139 7.25 1.72 10.88
CA GLY A 139 8.42 1.09 11.51
C GLY A 139 8.91 -0.19 10.80
N SER A 140 8.22 -0.65 9.75
CA SER A 140 8.60 -1.83 8.95
C SER A 140 9.50 -1.42 7.80
N ARG A 141 10.61 -2.13 7.60
CA ARG A 141 11.53 -1.90 6.48
C ARG A 141 10.78 -1.99 5.14
N LEU A 142 10.98 -0.98 4.29
CA LEU A 142 10.42 -0.90 2.95
C LEU A 142 11.57 -0.93 1.94
N THR A 143 11.78 -2.07 1.29
CA THR A 143 12.85 -2.22 0.28
C THR A 143 12.28 -1.93 -1.10
N ILE A 144 12.70 -0.83 -1.73
CA ILE A 144 12.24 -0.50 -3.07
C ILE A 144 12.97 -1.35 -4.11
N SER A 145 12.21 -2.02 -4.97
CA SER A 145 12.75 -2.76 -6.11
C SER A 145 12.75 -1.89 -7.35
N THR A 146 13.88 -1.87 -8.04
CA THR A 146 13.96 -1.37 -9.41
C THR A 146 13.62 -2.51 -10.38
N LEU A 147 13.31 -2.20 -11.63
CA LEU A 147 13.09 -3.22 -12.66
C LEU A 147 14.30 -4.17 -12.83
N GLN A 148 15.51 -3.68 -12.56
CA GLN A 148 16.76 -4.44 -12.64
C GLN A 148 16.96 -5.37 -11.43
N THR A 149 16.56 -4.94 -10.22
CA THR A 149 16.70 -5.74 -9.00
C THR A 149 15.51 -6.68 -8.78
N LEU A 150 14.38 -6.43 -9.45
CA LEU A 150 13.21 -7.29 -9.37
C LEU A 150 13.51 -8.66 -10.02
N PRO A 151 13.17 -9.80 -9.39
CA PRO A 151 13.37 -11.12 -9.98
C PRO A 151 12.72 -11.23 -11.37
N ALA A 152 13.36 -11.98 -12.28
CA ALA A 152 12.87 -12.15 -13.65
C ALA A 152 11.50 -12.84 -13.69
N ASN A 153 11.18 -13.66 -12.69
CA ASN A 153 9.92 -14.36 -12.52
C ASN A 153 8.94 -13.67 -11.55
N SER A 154 9.21 -12.42 -11.14
CA SER A 154 8.27 -11.70 -10.28
C SER A 154 6.96 -11.44 -11.02
N PRO A 155 5.79 -11.67 -10.40
CA PRO A 155 4.49 -11.45 -11.03
C PRO A 155 4.22 -9.95 -11.32
N PHE A 156 4.99 -9.05 -10.70
CA PHE A 156 4.81 -7.61 -10.85
C PHE A 156 5.70 -6.99 -11.92
N ARG A 157 6.58 -7.78 -12.56
CA ARG A 157 7.54 -7.27 -13.54
C ARG A 157 6.87 -6.63 -14.76
N GLU A 158 5.76 -7.21 -15.24
CA GLU A 158 5.02 -6.74 -16.42
C GLU A 158 4.21 -5.47 -16.16
N ILE A 159 3.84 -5.22 -14.90
CA ILE A 159 3.07 -4.05 -14.47
C ILE A 159 3.91 -3.04 -13.68
N PHE A 160 5.23 -3.15 -13.79
CA PHE A 160 6.15 -2.29 -13.06
C PHE A 160 5.96 -0.82 -13.49
N ASP A 161 5.70 0.04 -12.51
CA ASP A 161 5.70 1.49 -12.66
C ASP A 161 6.90 2.08 -11.92
N GLU A 162 7.68 2.93 -12.58
CA GLU A 162 8.84 3.58 -11.95
C GLU A 162 8.44 4.65 -10.93
N ASN A 163 7.26 5.25 -11.07
CA ASN A 163 6.76 6.30 -10.18
C ASN A 163 6.21 5.72 -8.87
N SER A 164 5.58 4.54 -8.94
CA SER A 164 5.15 3.73 -7.80
C SER A 164 5.77 2.33 -7.86
N PRO A 165 7.08 2.20 -7.57
CA PRO A 165 7.80 0.95 -7.78
C PRO A 165 7.32 -0.17 -6.87
N VAL A 166 7.51 -1.41 -7.34
CA VAL A 166 7.39 -2.63 -6.54
C VAL A 166 8.27 -2.49 -5.30
N CYS A 167 7.76 -2.95 -4.15
CA CYS A 167 8.50 -2.88 -2.90
C CYS A 167 8.38 -4.17 -2.10
N GLU A 168 9.33 -4.43 -1.21
CA GLU A 168 9.23 -5.50 -0.23
C GLU A 168 8.86 -4.92 1.13
N MET A 169 7.80 -5.45 1.75
CA MET A 169 7.36 -5.07 3.09
C MET A 169 7.02 -6.32 3.90
N ARG A 170 7.67 -6.49 5.06
CA ARG A 170 7.47 -7.66 5.96
C ARG A 170 7.65 -9.02 5.25
N GLY A 171 8.57 -9.09 4.28
CA GLY A 171 8.85 -10.28 3.48
C GLY A 171 7.84 -10.59 2.38
N PHE A 172 6.92 -9.68 2.07
CA PHE A 172 6.04 -9.76 0.91
C PHE A 172 6.54 -8.79 -0.17
N GLU A 173 6.59 -9.25 -1.42
CA GLU A 173 6.65 -8.38 -2.59
C GLU A 173 5.27 -7.72 -2.75
N VAL A 174 5.23 -6.41 -2.91
CA VAL A 174 4.01 -5.60 -3.02
C VAL A 174 4.07 -4.86 -4.35
N ALA A 175 2.98 -4.91 -5.11
CA ALA A 175 2.99 -4.45 -6.51
C ALA A 175 3.39 -2.97 -6.67
N SER A 176 3.09 -2.14 -5.67
CA SER A 176 3.43 -0.72 -5.66
C SER A 176 3.57 -0.17 -4.23
N VAL A 177 4.05 1.08 -4.08
CA VAL A 177 4.03 1.78 -2.78
C VAL A 177 2.60 2.10 -2.36
N HIS A 178 1.71 2.43 -3.30
CA HIS A 178 0.29 2.67 -3.05
C HIS A 178 -0.39 1.43 -2.46
N ASP A 179 -0.09 0.24 -2.98
CA ASP A 179 -0.60 -1.03 -2.49
C ASP A 179 -0.13 -1.32 -1.04
N ALA A 180 1.12 -0.97 -0.71
CA ALA A 180 1.65 -1.10 0.64
C ALA A 180 0.91 -0.17 1.61
N VAL A 181 0.59 1.05 1.19
CA VAL A 181 -0.20 1.98 2.00
C VAL A 181 -1.65 1.52 2.12
N LEU A 182 -2.31 1.13 1.02
CA LEU A 182 -3.67 0.59 1.04
C LEU A 182 -3.79 -0.57 2.01
N ARG A 183 -2.78 -1.44 2.02
CA ARG A 183 -2.65 -2.49 3.02
C ARG A 183 -2.69 -1.84 4.40
N GLU A 184 -1.73 -1.01 4.79
CA GLU A 184 -1.65 -0.53 6.18
C GLU A 184 -2.84 0.36 6.64
N ILE A 185 -3.51 1.11 5.74
CA ILE A 185 -4.64 1.99 6.14
C ILE A 185 -5.94 1.23 6.44
N ARG A 186 -6.09 0.00 5.97
CA ARG A 186 -7.32 -0.81 6.10
C ARG A 186 -7.75 -0.99 7.57
N GLY A 187 -9.06 -1.11 7.79
CA GLY A 187 -9.66 -1.33 9.11
C GLY A 187 -11.15 -1.64 9.04
N GLY A 188 -11.91 -1.23 10.05
CA GLY A 188 -13.36 -1.40 10.08
C GLY A 188 -13.85 -2.69 10.75
N SER A 189 -15.16 -2.87 10.72
CA SER A 189 -15.86 -4.03 11.28
C SER A 189 -15.89 -5.18 10.28
N GLN A 190 -15.60 -6.39 10.74
CA GLN A 190 -15.77 -7.59 9.91
C GLN A 190 -17.26 -7.90 9.72
N VAL A 191 -17.70 -8.00 8.47
CA VAL A 191 -19.07 -8.32 8.07
C VAL A 191 -19.25 -9.82 7.86
N ALA A 192 -18.34 -10.44 7.10
CA ALA A 192 -18.40 -11.85 6.74
C ALA A 192 -17.00 -12.43 6.57
N VAL A 193 -16.88 -13.75 6.76
CA VAL A 193 -15.62 -14.49 6.55
C VAL A 193 -15.92 -15.87 6.01
N HIS A 194 -15.18 -16.28 4.99
CA HIS A 194 -15.34 -17.61 4.41
C HIS A 194 -14.00 -18.26 4.08
N PHE A 195 -13.95 -19.57 4.30
CA PHE A 195 -12.79 -20.42 4.09
C PHE A 195 -13.10 -21.41 2.97
N ALA A 196 -12.22 -21.56 1.98
CA ALA A 196 -12.21 -22.75 1.16
C ALA A 196 -10.86 -23.44 1.22
N TYR A 197 -10.93 -24.76 1.20
CA TYR A 197 -9.79 -25.63 1.06
C TYR A 197 -9.86 -26.27 -0.31
N ASP A 198 -8.69 -26.44 -0.93
CA ASP A 198 -8.59 -27.01 -2.28
C ASP A 198 -9.23 -28.40 -2.38
N HIS A 199 -9.05 -29.22 -1.33
CA HIS A 199 -9.55 -30.60 -1.32
C HIS A 199 -11.06 -30.72 -1.04
N SER A 200 -11.69 -29.73 -0.39
CA SER A 200 -13.11 -29.78 -0.05
C SER A 200 -13.99 -28.93 -0.98
N ASP A 201 -13.43 -27.85 -1.52
CA ASP A 201 -14.13 -26.93 -2.42
C ASP A 201 -13.15 -26.35 -3.47
N PRO A 202 -12.70 -27.20 -4.42
CA PRO A 202 -11.68 -26.80 -5.40
C PRO A 202 -12.16 -25.67 -6.32
N ALA A 203 -13.46 -25.61 -6.61
CA ALA A 203 -14.03 -24.57 -7.47
C ALA A 203 -13.95 -23.19 -6.81
N ARG A 204 -14.39 -23.07 -5.54
CA ARG A 204 -14.28 -21.79 -4.81
C ARG A 204 -12.83 -21.43 -4.50
N HIS A 205 -11.99 -22.41 -4.17
CA HIS A 205 -10.56 -22.19 -3.99
C HIS A 205 -9.92 -21.62 -5.27
N SER A 206 -10.17 -22.23 -6.42
CA SER A 206 -9.66 -21.79 -7.72
C SER A 206 -10.14 -20.40 -8.10
N ARG A 207 -11.43 -20.07 -7.86
CA ARG A 207 -11.95 -18.73 -8.14
C ARG A 207 -11.28 -17.66 -7.28
N ARG A 208 -11.05 -17.92 -5.98
CA ARG A 208 -10.30 -16.99 -5.10
C ARG A 208 -8.87 -16.77 -5.58
N ARG A 209 -8.18 -17.84 -5.99
CA ARG A 209 -6.85 -17.75 -6.60
C ARG A 209 -6.87 -16.88 -7.85
N ALA A 210 -7.85 -17.10 -8.74
CA ALA A 210 -7.98 -16.31 -9.97
C ALA A 210 -8.22 -14.82 -9.67
N LEU A 211 -9.07 -14.47 -8.71
CA LEU A 211 -9.27 -13.07 -8.30
C LEU A 211 -8.00 -12.46 -7.67
N GLY A 212 -7.22 -13.28 -6.97
CA GLY A 212 -5.93 -12.90 -6.42
C GLY A 212 -4.91 -12.45 -7.45
N THR A 213 -4.89 -13.11 -8.61
CA THR A 213 -3.91 -12.91 -9.69
C THR A 213 -4.45 -12.08 -10.85
N GLN A 214 -5.75 -11.75 -10.86
CA GLN A 214 -6.36 -10.92 -11.90
C GLN A 214 -5.71 -9.52 -11.94
N GLN A 215 -5.46 -8.95 -13.11
CA GLN A 215 -4.98 -7.55 -13.18
C GLN A 215 -6.13 -6.57 -12.85
N PRO A 216 -5.88 -5.46 -12.14
CA PRO A 216 -6.88 -4.40 -11.98
C PRO A 216 -7.39 -3.89 -13.35
N PRO A 217 -8.66 -3.45 -13.45
CA PRO A 217 -9.66 -3.43 -12.38
C PRO A 217 -10.29 -4.80 -12.08
N VAL A 218 -10.77 -4.99 -10.84
CA VAL A 218 -11.54 -6.17 -10.43
C VAL A 218 -12.97 -5.72 -10.11
N TRP A 219 -13.97 -6.27 -10.81
CA TRP A 219 -15.37 -5.80 -10.72
C TRP A 219 -15.55 -4.30 -10.98
N ASN A 220 -14.73 -3.73 -11.86
CA ASN A 220 -14.62 -2.28 -12.11
C ASN A 220 -14.11 -1.45 -10.92
N CYS A 221 -13.67 -2.07 -9.83
CA CYS A 221 -12.96 -1.39 -8.74
C CYS A 221 -11.50 -1.14 -9.16
N GLN A 222 -11.09 0.12 -9.10
CA GLN A 222 -9.73 0.56 -9.44
C GLN A 222 -8.78 0.48 -8.24
N THR A 223 -9.28 0.75 -7.03
CA THR A 223 -8.48 0.73 -5.81
C THR A 223 -8.25 -0.70 -5.35
N VAL A 224 -7.14 -1.27 -5.82
CA VAL A 224 -6.78 -2.67 -5.59
C VAL A 224 -5.33 -2.77 -5.15
N GLY A 225 -5.08 -3.45 -4.03
CA GLY A 225 -3.74 -3.72 -3.52
C GLY A 225 -3.38 -5.19 -3.63
N THR A 226 -2.19 -5.52 -4.13
CA THR A 226 -1.71 -6.89 -4.34
C THR A 226 -0.34 -7.10 -3.70
N MET A 227 -0.22 -8.18 -2.94
CA MET A 227 1.02 -8.61 -2.30
C MET A 227 1.24 -10.11 -2.51
N HIS A 228 2.50 -10.52 -2.61
CA HIS A 228 2.90 -11.88 -2.94
C HIS A 228 4.12 -12.33 -2.12
N ARG A 229 4.15 -13.61 -1.73
CA ARG A 229 5.29 -14.28 -1.09
C ARG A 229 5.24 -15.78 -1.37
N GLY A 230 6.10 -16.26 -2.28
CA GLY A 230 6.04 -17.67 -2.73
C GLY A 230 4.65 -17.99 -3.28
N ASP A 231 3.99 -19.06 -2.85
CA ASP A 231 2.61 -19.36 -3.29
C ASP A 231 1.52 -18.64 -2.47
N THR A 232 1.91 -17.70 -1.61
CA THR A 232 0.99 -16.91 -0.78
C THR A 232 0.72 -15.58 -1.45
N PHE A 233 -0.55 -15.18 -1.55
CA PHE A 233 -0.88 -13.83 -1.95
C PHE A 233 -1.94 -13.23 -1.04
N ILE A 234 -1.87 -11.90 -0.90
CA ILE A 234 -2.88 -11.09 -0.23
C ILE A 234 -3.37 -10.07 -1.25
N ARG A 235 -4.68 -9.95 -1.37
CA ARG A 235 -5.32 -8.93 -2.21
C ARG A 235 -6.33 -8.15 -1.41
N VAL A 236 -6.33 -6.83 -1.57
CA VAL A 236 -7.31 -5.90 -1.02
C VAL A 236 -8.06 -5.26 -2.19
N ILE A 237 -9.39 -5.31 -2.20
CA ILE A 237 -10.22 -4.68 -3.24
C ILE A 237 -11.24 -3.80 -2.53
N VAL A 238 -11.19 -2.49 -2.77
CA VAL A 238 -12.17 -1.54 -2.22
C VAL A 238 -13.41 -1.57 -3.09
N LEU A 239 -14.55 -1.91 -2.49
CA LEU A 239 -15.84 -2.01 -3.16
C LEU A 239 -16.62 -0.69 -3.12
N HIS A 240 -16.38 0.13 -2.09
CA HIS A 240 -17.02 1.43 -1.84
C HIS A 240 -16.14 2.22 -0.84
N GLY A 241 -16.15 3.53 -0.89
CA GLY A 241 -15.35 4.44 -0.07
C GLY A 241 -14.17 5.09 -0.80
N ASP A 242 -14.05 4.88 -2.11
CA ASP A 242 -12.99 5.44 -2.95
C ASP A 242 -13.47 6.56 -3.89
N GLN A 243 -14.77 6.86 -3.87
CA GLN A 243 -15.42 7.98 -4.57
C GLN A 243 -15.83 9.11 -3.60
N PRO A 244 -15.92 10.37 -4.05
CA PRO A 244 -16.22 11.51 -3.17
C PRO A 244 -17.62 11.50 -2.55
N GLU A 245 -18.60 10.85 -3.17
CA GLU A 245 -19.98 10.72 -2.69
C GLU A 245 -20.19 9.55 -1.73
N ASP A 246 -19.19 8.67 -1.60
CA ASP A 246 -19.28 7.52 -0.72
C ASP A 246 -19.37 7.99 0.74
N THR A 247 -20.19 7.30 1.53
CA THR A 247 -20.47 7.72 2.92
C THR A 247 -19.88 6.76 3.95
N PHE A 248 -19.37 5.64 3.48
CA PHE A 248 -18.66 4.64 4.26
C PHE A 248 -17.69 3.92 3.32
N GLU A 249 -16.78 3.14 3.89
CA GLU A 249 -15.85 2.32 3.13
C GLU A 249 -16.18 0.85 3.34
N SER A 250 -16.05 0.06 2.28
CA SER A 250 -16.10 -1.39 2.36
C SER A 250 -15.09 -2.00 1.40
N HIS A 251 -14.38 -3.01 1.86
CA HIS A 251 -13.39 -3.72 1.08
C HIS A 251 -13.41 -5.20 1.39
N ILE A 252 -12.85 -5.98 0.47
CA ILE A 252 -12.55 -7.37 0.70
C ILE A 252 -11.06 -7.61 0.84
N ILE A 253 -10.72 -8.61 1.65
CA ILE A 253 -9.37 -9.16 1.72
C ILE A 253 -9.44 -10.61 1.26
N ILE A 254 -8.70 -10.94 0.21
CA ILE A 254 -8.46 -12.32 -0.20
C ILE A 254 -7.06 -12.69 0.26
N HIS A 255 -6.96 -13.72 1.08
CA HIS A 255 -5.69 -14.29 1.48
C HIS A 255 -5.65 -15.73 1.02
N SER A 256 -4.71 -16.09 0.15
CA SER A 256 -4.55 -17.45 -0.32
C SER A 256 -3.15 -17.94 -0.03
N VAL A 257 -3.05 -19.17 0.45
CA VAL A 257 -1.82 -19.95 0.51
C VAL A 257 -2.00 -21.18 -0.39
N PHE A 258 -1.04 -22.11 -0.38
CA PHE A 258 -1.00 -23.27 -1.28
C PHE A 258 -2.31 -24.06 -1.36
N ASN A 259 -2.90 -24.44 -0.22
CA ASN A 259 -4.05 -25.36 -0.16
C ASN A 259 -5.32 -24.77 0.45
N ASN A 260 -5.31 -23.48 0.80
CA ASN A 260 -6.47 -22.81 1.36
C ASN A 260 -6.52 -21.34 0.97
N ALA A 261 -7.74 -20.81 0.92
CA ALA A 261 -8.00 -19.41 0.63
C ALA A 261 -9.13 -18.88 1.51
N TRP A 262 -8.94 -17.67 2.02
CA TRP A 262 -9.86 -16.98 2.90
C TRP A 262 -10.32 -15.69 2.24
N THR A 263 -11.58 -15.35 2.44
CA THR A 263 -12.14 -14.06 2.05
C THR A 263 -12.80 -13.42 3.24
N PHE A 264 -12.44 -12.17 3.49
CA PHE A 264 -13.01 -11.33 4.54
C PHE A 264 -13.69 -10.13 3.88
N LEU A 265 -14.87 -9.74 4.37
CA LEU A 265 -15.54 -8.49 4.01
C LEU A 265 -15.50 -7.56 5.23
N PHE A 266 -15.02 -6.33 5.05
CA PHE A 266 -14.95 -5.31 6.09
C PHE A 266 -15.75 -4.07 5.69
N THR A 267 -16.17 -3.29 6.68
CA THR A 267 -16.89 -2.04 6.47
C THR A 267 -16.67 -1.02 7.59
N THR A 268 -16.82 0.26 7.26
CA THR A 268 -16.96 1.35 8.23
C THR A 268 -18.40 1.83 8.41
N GLU A 269 -19.37 1.17 7.76
CA GLU A 269 -20.79 1.38 8.00
C GLU A 269 -21.12 1.21 9.49
N PRO A 270 -21.82 2.17 10.14
CA PRO A 270 -22.27 2.00 11.51
C PRO A 270 -23.25 0.81 11.64
N PRO A 271 -23.11 -0.06 12.66
CA PRO A 271 -23.97 -1.23 12.79
C PRO A 271 -25.42 -0.82 13.10
N ALA A 272 -26.37 -1.40 12.39
CA ALA A 272 -27.80 -1.26 12.66
C ALA A 272 -28.17 -1.87 14.03
N ALA A 273 -28.93 -1.12 14.83
CA ALA A 273 -29.40 -1.56 16.14
C ALA A 273 -30.30 -2.80 16.05
N GLY A 274 -30.17 -3.72 17.01
CA GLY A 274 -31.00 -4.92 17.13
C GLY A 274 -30.75 -6.00 16.07
N ARG A 275 -29.69 -5.88 15.26
CA ARG A 275 -29.29 -6.88 14.27
C ARG A 275 -27.99 -7.58 14.67
N GLU A 276 -27.77 -8.77 14.11
CA GLU A 276 -26.60 -9.60 14.37
C GLU A 276 -25.88 -10.02 13.09
N GLY A 277 -24.60 -10.43 13.23
CA GLY A 277 -23.78 -10.87 12.11
C GLY A 277 -23.70 -9.84 10.98
N ALA A 278 -23.76 -10.31 9.73
CA ALA A 278 -23.71 -9.44 8.55
C ALA A 278 -24.98 -8.56 8.39
N ALA A 279 -26.11 -8.93 9.02
CA ALA A 279 -27.37 -8.16 8.95
C ALA A 279 -27.23 -6.74 9.54
N ARG A 280 -26.22 -6.56 10.40
CA ARG A 280 -25.86 -5.27 11.02
C ARG A 280 -25.40 -4.23 10.01
N PHE A 281 -24.97 -4.64 8.82
CA PHE A 281 -24.37 -3.75 7.82
C PHE A 281 -25.13 -3.85 6.49
N PRO A 282 -26.42 -3.45 6.45
CA PRO A 282 -27.28 -3.68 5.30
C PRO A 282 -26.78 -2.95 4.03
N ARG A 283 -26.19 -1.76 4.13
CA ARG A 283 -25.70 -1.02 2.95
C ARG A 283 -24.49 -1.72 2.35
N THR A 284 -23.60 -2.24 3.19
CA THR A 284 -22.44 -3.03 2.76
C THR A 284 -22.87 -4.30 2.04
N LEU A 285 -23.91 -5.00 2.53
CA LEU A 285 -24.45 -6.18 1.85
C LEU A 285 -24.98 -5.85 0.45
N ILE A 286 -25.67 -4.71 0.30
CA ILE A 286 -26.18 -4.25 -1.00
C ILE A 286 -25.00 -3.98 -1.96
N VAL A 287 -24.02 -3.19 -1.52
CA VAL A 287 -22.81 -2.87 -2.30
C VAL A 287 -22.09 -4.15 -2.73
N ALA A 288 -21.81 -5.07 -1.79
CA ALA A 288 -21.07 -6.29 -2.09
C ALA A 288 -21.80 -7.16 -3.13
N ARG A 289 -23.12 -7.33 -3.01
CA ARG A 289 -23.93 -8.08 -3.99
C ARG A 289 -23.95 -7.39 -5.36
N GLN A 290 -24.08 -6.07 -5.39
CA GLN A 290 -24.15 -5.30 -6.64
C GLN A 290 -22.81 -5.29 -7.38
N VAL A 291 -21.71 -4.99 -6.69
CA VAL A 291 -20.37 -4.88 -7.28
C VAL A 291 -19.85 -6.26 -7.70
N MET A 292 -19.95 -7.26 -6.82
CA MET A 292 -19.35 -8.58 -7.08
C MET A 292 -20.24 -9.49 -7.94
N GLY A 293 -21.55 -9.22 -8.00
CA GLY A 293 -22.52 -10.05 -8.70
C GLY A 293 -22.48 -11.51 -8.25
N ALA A 294 -22.31 -12.44 -9.19
CA ALA A 294 -22.26 -13.87 -8.91
C ALA A 294 -21.07 -14.28 -8.01
N ASP A 295 -19.97 -13.50 -8.00
CA ASP A 295 -18.83 -13.80 -7.13
C ASP A 295 -19.15 -13.61 -5.65
N ALA A 296 -20.16 -12.81 -5.29
CA ALA A 296 -20.60 -12.69 -3.90
C ALA A 296 -20.96 -14.07 -3.31
N GLN A 297 -21.75 -14.87 -4.05
CA GLN A 297 -22.15 -16.21 -3.63
C GLN A 297 -20.97 -17.20 -3.64
N VAL A 298 -20.06 -17.05 -4.60
CA VAL A 298 -18.87 -17.92 -4.67
C VAL A 298 -17.92 -17.62 -3.51
N LEU A 299 -17.75 -16.35 -3.14
CA LEU A 299 -16.78 -15.96 -2.10
C LEU A 299 -17.33 -16.11 -0.68
N PHE A 300 -18.63 -15.95 -0.46
CA PHE A 300 -19.19 -15.95 0.88
C PHE A 300 -20.27 -17.02 1.12
N GLY A 301 -20.67 -17.76 0.08
CA GLY A 301 -21.83 -18.65 0.16
C GLY A 301 -23.07 -17.87 0.58
N GLY A 302 -23.96 -18.51 1.34
CA GLY A 302 -25.18 -17.87 1.84
C GLY A 302 -24.99 -16.89 3.00
N GLN A 303 -23.76 -16.55 3.41
CA GLN A 303 -23.55 -15.59 4.50
C GLN A 303 -24.04 -14.19 4.15
N LEU A 304 -24.04 -13.85 2.86
CA LEU A 304 -24.58 -12.57 2.40
C LEU A 304 -26.07 -12.65 2.10
N ASP A 305 -26.74 -13.82 2.13
CA ASP A 305 -28.16 -14.02 1.76
C ASP A 305 -29.15 -13.63 2.87
N ILE A 306 -28.78 -12.68 3.72
CA ILE A 306 -29.64 -12.19 4.78
C ILE A 306 -30.78 -11.38 4.15
N ALA A 307 -32.01 -11.70 4.56
CA ALA A 307 -33.19 -10.94 4.19
C ALA A 307 -33.02 -9.50 4.68
N LEU A 308 -32.83 -8.58 3.74
CA LEU A 308 -32.93 -7.16 4.05
C LEU A 308 -34.42 -6.89 4.36
N PRO A 309 -34.73 -6.05 5.36
CA PRO A 309 -36.11 -5.62 5.53
C PRO A 309 -36.59 -5.04 4.20
N PRO A 310 -37.89 -5.18 3.88
CA PRO A 310 -38.45 -4.41 2.77
C PRO A 310 -38.03 -2.96 2.98
N ALA A 311 -37.50 -2.31 1.93
CA ALA A 311 -37.24 -0.89 1.96
C ALA A 311 -38.57 -0.26 2.39
N GLY A 312 -38.65 0.23 3.63
CA GLY A 312 -39.89 0.74 4.16
C GLY A 312 -40.32 1.84 3.22
N ASP A 313 -41.41 1.61 2.48
CA ASP A 313 -42.08 2.65 1.73
C ASP A 313 -42.29 3.78 2.74
N GLY A 314 -41.65 4.92 2.50
CA GLY A 314 -41.62 6.06 3.41
C GLY A 314 -43.03 6.52 3.72
N GLN A 315 -43.67 5.88 4.69
CA GLN A 315 -44.94 6.30 5.21
C GLN A 315 -44.60 7.33 6.27
N ASP A 316 -44.55 8.55 5.80
CA ASP A 316 -44.31 9.81 6.50
C ASP A 316 -45.22 9.91 7.72
N GLY A 317 -44.80 9.29 8.82
CA GLY A 317 -45.34 9.47 10.15
C GLY A 317 -44.81 10.78 10.70
N GLU A 318 -45.40 11.88 10.24
CA GLU A 318 -45.25 13.26 10.71
C GLU A 318 -45.45 13.33 12.24
N GLN A 319 -44.41 13.03 13.02
CA GLN A 319 -44.37 13.33 14.45
C GLN A 319 -43.69 14.66 14.66
N ASN A 320 -44.57 15.64 14.79
CA ASN A 320 -44.40 17.02 15.18
C ASN A 320 -43.58 17.13 16.50
N ALA A 321 -42.27 17.31 16.38
CA ALA A 321 -41.41 17.76 17.47
C ALA A 321 -40.67 19.01 17.01
N GLY A 322 -41.03 20.15 17.62
CA GLY A 322 -40.58 21.48 17.22
C GLY A 322 -39.06 21.67 17.30
N PRO A 323 -38.50 22.63 16.53
CA PRO A 323 -37.06 22.83 16.44
C PRO A 323 -36.50 23.55 17.67
N PRO A 324 -35.36 23.10 18.23
CA PRO A 324 -34.55 23.96 19.09
C PRO A 324 -33.77 24.99 18.25
N ALA A 325 -33.67 26.21 18.76
CA ALA A 325 -33.07 27.36 18.11
C ALA A 325 -31.57 27.16 17.78
N PRO A 326 -31.06 27.70 16.65
CA PRO A 326 -29.65 27.61 16.30
C PRO A 326 -28.82 28.67 17.05
N VAL A 327 -27.76 28.21 17.71
CA VAL A 327 -26.65 29.04 18.18
C VAL A 327 -25.64 29.16 17.04
N ALA A 328 -25.36 30.39 16.60
CA ALA A 328 -24.40 30.68 15.53
C ALA A 328 -22.95 30.61 16.03
N PRO A 329 -22.02 30.05 15.24
CA PRO A 329 -20.63 30.42 15.31
C PRO A 329 -20.26 31.38 14.18
N SER A 330 -19.57 32.45 14.57
CA SER A 330 -18.91 33.41 13.71
C SER A 330 -17.59 32.80 13.21
N SER A 331 -17.36 32.76 11.90
CA SER A 331 -16.02 32.51 11.36
C SER A 331 -15.79 33.18 10.01
N SER A 332 -14.67 33.91 10.02
CA SER A 332 -14.02 34.67 8.97
C SER A 332 -13.71 33.83 7.72
N VAL A 333 -14.00 34.41 6.56
CA VAL A 333 -13.64 33.89 5.24
C VAL A 333 -12.15 34.14 4.98
N ALA A 334 -11.40 33.07 4.68
CA ALA A 334 -10.08 33.11 4.05
C ALA A 334 -10.14 32.27 2.75
N PRO A 335 -9.29 32.53 1.75
CA PRO A 335 -9.59 32.20 0.36
C PRO A 335 -9.39 30.71 0.04
N ARG A 336 -10.37 30.16 -0.68
CA ARG A 336 -10.34 28.84 -1.32
C ARG A 336 -9.39 28.85 -2.52
N LEU A 337 -8.35 28.03 -2.49
CA LEU A 337 -7.62 27.60 -3.68
C LEU A 337 -8.23 26.27 -4.16
N GLY A 338 -9.03 26.34 -5.22
CA GLY A 338 -9.51 25.15 -5.91
C GLY A 338 -8.35 24.45 -6.62
N TRP A 339 -8.22 23.14 -6.41
CA TRP A 339 -7.34 22.30 -7.20
C TRP A 339 -7.84 22.22 -8.64
N MET A 340 -7.31 23.09 -9.48
CA MET A 340 -7.25 22.92 -10.94
C MET A 340 -5.90 23.48 -11.40
N ALA A 341 -4.87 22.64 -11.37
CA ALA A 341 -3.66 22.88 -12.16
C ALA A 341 -3.92 22.33 -13.57
N SER A 342 -4.47 23.16 -14.45
CA SER A 342 -4.27 22.97 -15.88
C SER A 342 -2.79 23.24 -16.20
N PRO A 343 -2.11 22.40 -17.01
CA PRO A 343 -0.71 22.66 -17.34
C PRO A 343 -0.58 23.94 -18.18
N PRO A 344 0.49 24.74 -17.98
CA PRO A 344 0.74 25.89 -18.83
C PRO A 344 1.14 25.42 -20.24
N GLN A 345 0.37 25.84 -21.24
CA GLN A 345 0.79 25.76 -22.64
C GLN A 345 1.98 26.70 -22.83
N HIS A 346 3.19 26.13 -22.86
CA HIS A 346 4.35 26.82 -23.39
C HIS A 346 4.26 26.85 -24.92
N THR A 347 3.84 28.00 -25.46
CA THR A 347 4.12 28.37 -26.85
C THR A 347 5.61 28.68 -26.97
N ASN A 348 6.40 27.75 -27.51
CA ASN A 348 7.72 28.06 -28.04
C ASN A 348 7.67 28.06 -29.56
N ALA A 349 8.20 29.16 -30.09
CA ALA A 349 8.36 29.46 -31.49
C ALA A 349 9.21 28.40 -32.21
N ASP A 350 8.65 27.92 -33.33
CA ASP A 350 9.23 28.01 -34.67
C ASP A 350 10.77 28.01 -34.75
N LEU A 351 11.36 26.85 -35.03
CA LEU A 351 12.57 26.71 -35.86
C LEU A 351 12.68 25.29 -36.43
N GLY A 352 12.68 25.19 -37.76
CA GLY A 352 13.51 24.24 -38.50
C GLY A 352 12.94 22.84 -38.73
N GLY A 353 12.25 22.67 -39.86
CA GLY A 353 11.83 21.37 -40.36
C GLY A 353 12.99 20.48 -40.79
N ILE A 354 12.84 19.18 -40.54
CA ILE A 354 13.44 18.11 -41.34
C ILE A 354 12.38 17.01 -41.46
N ALA A 355 11.86 16.84 -42.67
CA ALA A 355 10.98 15.74 -43.03
C ALA A 355 11.79 14.45 -43.15
N VAL A 356 11.38 13.40 -42.43
CA VAL A 356 11.78 12.02 -42.75
C VAL A 356 10.54 11.14 -42.70
N SER A 357 10.20 10.63 -43.87
CA SER A 357 9.05 9.81 -44.20
C SER A 357 9.05 8.46 -43.46
N SER A 358 7.92 8.08 -42.88
CA SER A 358 7.61 6.71 -42.51
C SER A 358 7.06 5.93 -43.71
N PRO A 359 7.55 4.72 -44.02
CA PRO A 359 6.80 3.80 -44.85
C PRO A 359 5.89 2.92 -43.98
N SER A 360 4.61 3.09 -44.24
CA SER A 360 3.53 2.14 -43.98
C SER A 360 3.81 0.81 -44.67
N ALA A 361 3.71 -0.30 -43.94
CA ALA A 361 3.56 -1.62 -44.53
C ALA A 361 2.74 -2.52 -43.58
N ALA A 362 1.49 -2.76 -43.97
CA ALA A 362 0.68 -3.88 -43.50
C ALA A 362 1.29 -5.21 -43.98
N PRO A 363 0.95 -6.33 -43.32
CA PRO A 363 0.86 -7.59 -44.03
C PRO A 363 -0.55 -8.18 -44.02
N ALA A 364 -0.86 -8.71 -45.19
CA ALA A 364 -2.10 -9.35 -45.58
C ALA A 364 -2.31 -10.73 -44.95
N ALA A 365 -3.56 -11.15 -45.01
CA ALA A 365 -4.09 -12.42 -44.54
C ALA A 365 -3.80 -13.62 -45.46
N ALA A 366 -3.97 -14.80 -44.84
CA ALA A 366 -4.36 -16.13 -45.38
C ALA A 366 -3.23 -17.13 -45.73
N PRO A 367 -3.49 -18.47 -45.77
CA PRO A 367 -4.71 -19.22 -45.42
C PRO A 367 -4.49 -20.45 -44.50
N ALA A 368 -5.62 -21.05 -44.12
CA ALA A 368 -5.76 -22.34 -43.46
C ALA A 368 -5.18 -23.53 -44.24
N ALA A 369 -4.67 -24.53 -43.52
CA ALA A 369 -4.48 -25.87 -44.02
C ALA A 369 -4.84 -26.91 -42.94
N ALA A 370 -5.81 -27.74 -43.29
CA ALA A 370 -6.22 -28.93 -42.57
C ALA A 370 -5.14 -30.03 -42.65
N GLY A 371 -4.99 -30.80 -41.58
CA GLY A 371 -4.09 -31.95 -41.53
C GLY A 371 -4.55 -32.98 -40.51
N ALA A 372 -5.54 -33.78 -40.89
CA ALA A 372 -5.91 -35.01 -40.20
C ALA A 372 -4.81 -36.07 -40.41
N GLY A 373 -4.38 -36.75 -39.34
CA GLY A 373 -3.35 -37.79 -39.40
C GLY A 373 -3.37 -38.68 -38.17
N ASN A 374 -4.14 -39.75 -38.27
CA ASN A 374 -4.41 -40.77 -37.27
C ASN A 374 -3.35 -41.89 -37.32
N ARG A 375 -2.73 -42.26 -36.19
CA ARG A 375 -2.02 -43.53 -35.89
C ARG A 375 -1.35 -43.35 -34.51
N GLY A 376 -1.63 -44.08 -33.43
CA GLY A 376 -2.06 -45.45 -33.30
C GLY A 376 -0.85 -46.31 -32.97
N GLU A 377 -0.47 -46.43 -31.68
CA GLU A 377 0.28 -47.60 -31.23
C GLU A 377 0.14 -47.89 -29.73
N LYS A 378 -0.19 -49.16 -29.47
CA LYS A 378 -0.31 -49.84 -28.18
C LYS A 378 1.07 -50.26 -27.67
N ARG A 379 1.31 -50.22 -26.36
CA ARG A 379 2.15 -51.16 -25.56
C ARG A 379 1.89 -50.82 -24.08
N LYS A 380 1.08 -51.60 -23.37
CA LYS A 380 1.36 -52.88 -22.66
C LYS A 380 2.23 -52.68 -21.41
N ALA A 381 1.63 -53.08 -20.29
CA ALA A 381 2.12 -53.03 -18.92
C ALA A 381 3.40 -53.86 -18.66
N ALA A 382 4.14 -53.45 -17.64
CA ALA A 382 4.90 -54.33 -16.77
C ALA A 382 4.95 -53.73 -15.36
N ALA A 383 4.45 -54.50 -14.38
CA ALA A 383 4.77 -54.33 -12.97
C ALA A 383 6.15 -54.94 -12.70
N SER A 384 6.91 -54.35 -11.77
CA SER A 384 7.75 -55.09 -10.83
C SER A 384 8.26 -54.18 -9.72
N SER A 385 7.94 -54.61 -8.51
CA SER A 385 8.49 -54.25 -7.21
C SER A 385 10.00 -54.41 -7.12
N VAL A 386 10.69 -53.48 -6.46
CA VAL A 386 11.89 -53.78 -5.64
C VAL A 386 11.88 -52.89 -4.39
N SER A 387 11.86 -53.58 -3.27
CA SER A 387 12.12 -53.13 -1.91
C SER A 387 13.63 -53.06 -1.65
N SER A 388 14.11 -52.00 -0.99
CA SER A 388 15.36 -51.87 -0.20
C SER A 388 15.29 -50.46 0.42
N GLY A 389 15.12 -50.26 1.72
CA GLY A 389 16.10 -50.58 2.76
C GLY A 389 17.14 -49.46 2.83
N GLY A 390 16.98 -48.49 3.73
CA GLY A 390 17.86 -47.33 3.86
C GLY A 390 17.58 -46.53 5.13
N ASP A 391 17.96 -47.15 6.25
CA ASP A 391 17.98 -46.62 7.60
C ASP A 391 19.09 -45.55 7.78
N GLY A 392 18.91 -44.63 8.73
CA GLY A 392 19.96 -43.78 9.26
C GLY A 392 19.82 -42.28 9.00
N GLY A 393 19.57 -41.52 10.08
CA GLY A 393 19.80 -40.08 10.09
C GLY A 393 19.02 -39.30 11.13
N GLU A 394 19.14 -39.67 12.41
CA GLU A 394 18.75 -38.80 13.53
C GLU A 394 19.50 -37.46 13.43
N GLY A 395 18.75 -36.38 13.27
CA GLY A 395 19.24 -35.01 13.29
C GLY A 395 18.50 -34.24 14.36
N ASP A 396 19.14 -34.12 15.52
CA ASP A 396 18.73 -33.33 16.68
C ASP A 396 18.25 -31.92 16.30
N THR A 397 16.96 -31.68 16.46
CA THR A 397 16.43 -30.31 16.56
C THR A 397 16.71 -29.80 17.98
N VAL A 398 17.76 -29.00 18.12
CA VAL A 398 18.01 -28.20 19.31
C VAL A 398 16.82 -27.25 19.51
N VAL A 399 16.05 -27.55 20.54
CA VAL A 399 14.97 -26.71 21.07
C VAL A 399 15.63 -25.54 21.80
N ASP A 400 15.49 -24.33 21.26
CA ASP A 400 15.91 -23.09 21.92
C ASP A 400 14.88 -22.71 23.00
N GLU A 401 14.97 -23.36 24.17
CA GLU A 401 14.33 -22.95 25.41
C GLU A 401 15.13 -21.84 26.10
N ARG A 402 14.98 -20.59 25.67
CA ARG A 402 15.29 -19.42 26.51
C ARG A 402 14.27 -18.29 26.35
N ARG A 403 13.03 -18.55 26.78
CA ARG A 403 12.07 -17.49 27.09
C ARG A 403 11.93 -17.35 28.60
N ALA A 404 12.72 -16.47 29.18
CA ALA A 404 12.62 -16.09 30.58
C ALA A 404 11.22 -15.47 30.87
N PRO A 405 10.59 -15.81 32.01
CA PRO A 405 9.30 -15.24 32.39
C PRO A 405 9.45 -13.76 32.76
N ARG A 406 8.64 -12.90 32.13
CA ARG A 406 8.50 -11.50 32.52
C ARG A 406 7.89 -11.43 33.93
N PRO A 407 8.45 -10.65 34.87
CA PRO A 407 7.88 -10.51 36.20
C PRO A 407 6.52 -9.81 36.12
N ARG A 408 5.52 -10.43 36.75
CA ARG A 408 4.22 -9.83 37.06
C ARG A 408 4.46 -8.53 37.82
N ARG A 409 3.98 -7.43 37.28
CA ARG A 409 3.94 -6.14 37.96
C ARG A 409 2.78 -6.20 38.94
N ASP A 410 3.12 -6.31 40.22
CA ASP A 410 2.18 -6.21 41.33
C ASP A 410 1.41 -4.89 41.25
N GLN A 411 0.09 -4.97 41.08
CA GLN A 411 -0.80 -3.86 41.38
C GLN A 411 -1.08 -3.91 42.88
N ALA A 412 -0.48 -2.97 43.61
CA ALA A 412 -0.86 -2.69 44.98
C ALA A 412 -2.26 -2.02 45.00
N PRO A 413 -3.13 -2.40 45.95
CA PRO A 413 -4.45 -1.79 46.11
C PRO A 413 -4.31 -0.36 46.65
N ARG A 414 -4.93 0.60 45.96
CA ARG A 414 -5.14 1.95 46.52
C ARG A 414 -6.14 1.84 47.65
N SER A 415 -5.65 2.14 48.84
CA SER A 415 -6.40 2.32 50.07
C SER A 415 -7.37 3.49 49.96
N ASP A 416 -8.65 3.20 50.21
CA ASP A 416 -9.64 4.16 50.66
C ASP A 416 -9.19 4.77 51.99
N HIS A 417 -9.01 6.09 52.02
CA HIS A 417 -9.01 6.88 53.26
C HIS A 417 -10.00 8.02 53.10
N GLY A 418 -11.05 7.95 53.92
CA GLY A 418 -12.00 9.02 54.11
C GLY A 418 -11.42 10.17 54.92
N SER A 419 -11.94 11.36 54.61
CA SER A 419 -12.10 12.50 55.52
C SER A 419 -13.53 12.98 55.26
N SER A 420 -14.46 12.80 56.19
CA SER A 420 -14.66 13.59 57.42
C SER A 420 -15.25 14.98 57.15
N MET A 421 -16.49 15.13 57.62
CA MET A 421 -17.19 16.32 58.13
C MET A 421 -17.17 17.62 57.33
N MET A 422 -18.37 18.11 56.98
CA MET A 422 -19.02 19.23 57.71
C MET A 422 -20.49 19.32 57.29
N MET A 423 -21.36 19.39 58.31
CA MET A 423 -22.72 19.89 58.22
C MET A 423 -22.74 21.30 57.63
N ASN A 424 -23.76 21.61 56.84
CA ASN A 424 -24.44 22.89 56.98
C ASN A 424 -25.87 22.73 56.49
N ASP A 425 -26.78 22.81 57.45
CA ASP A 425 -28.12 23.34 57.27
C ASP A 425 -28.06 24.71 56.59
N ARG A 426 -28.96 24.97 55.65
CA ARG A 426 -29.80 26.17 55.63
C ARG A 426 -30.81 26.16 54.48
N GLU A 427 -32.06 26.26 54.91
CA GLU A 427 -33.25 26.92 54.33
C GLU A 427 -33.76 26.52 52.94
#